data_AF-A0A7W1PBZ6-F1
#
_entry.id   AF-A0A7W1PBZ6-F1
#
_cell.length_a   1.000
_cell.length_b   1.000
_cell.length_c   1.000
_cell.angle_alpha   90.00
_cell.angle_beta   90.00
_cell.angle_gamma   90.00
#
_symmetry.space_group_name_H-M   'P 1'
#
loop_
_entity.id
_entity.type
_entity.pdbx_description
1 polymer ?
#
loop_
_entity_poly.entity_id
_entity_poly.type
_entity_poly.pdbx_seq_one_letter_code
_entity_poly.pdbx_strand_id
1 'polypeptide(L)'
;MLIALAAAVFVALFIADPDAVRDAGPDAVRQNPDFSGGWSAVADAPPGVAPATGPVFGARFWLEHRGDRLTVIRPVRDAVVRAGHTLDGPEVRSPLPGSLCIGESAVVTRVAREGSAIVHTTVASIPPGGQATVPSGARHIFRLEAPDTLVVESTMQAPGQGDRKDVATVYRRISDPPPPEPARPAVTTAPAMLGGLAWLSGTWDGTLGTAAIEERWTPAEGGSMLGTSRTVRNTAVTSFEFLCIAERGGSLVYSAMPNGRAPATDFLLTAIDASSATFENPGHDFPKKIRYALRPDGSLEATISGDRGQRAMAFIFTRRSNP
;
A
#
# COMPACT_ATOMS: atom_id res chain seq x y z
N MET A 1 70.75 17.42 15.64
CA MET A 1 70.81 18.83 16.10
C MET A 1 69.84 18.97 17.27
N LEU A 2 70.38 18.95 18.51
CA LEU A 2 69.84 19.44 19.81
C LEU A 2 68.47 18.89 20.30
N ILE A 3 68.20 18.39 21.52
CA ILE A 3 68.78 18.30 22.90
C ILE A 3 67.92 17.19 23.59
N ALA A 4 68.44 16.05 24.08
CA ALA A 4 69.05 15.74 25.39
C ALA A 4 68.20 15.90 26.68
N LEU A 5 68.16 14.78 27.42
CA LEU A 5 68.20 14.59 28.88
C LEU A 5 66.93 14.34 29.72
N ALA A 6 67.02 13.22 30.45
CA ALA A 6 66.18 12.76 31.55
C ALA A 6 66.71 13.25 32.91
N ALA A 7 65.84 13.29 33.94
CA ALA A 7 66.08 12.80 35.31
C ALA A 7 64.98 13.28 36.29
N ALA A 8 64.44 12.36 37.11
CA ALA A 8 64.51 12.38 38.59
C ALA A 8 63.33 11.63 39.25
N VAL A 9 63.71 10.80 40.23
CA VAL A 9 62.90 9.92 41.09
C VAL A 9 62.38 10.71 42.30
N PHE A 10 61.16 10.41 42.80
CA PHE A 10 60.85 10.52 44.24
C PHE A 10 59.69 9.58 44.64
N VAL A 11 59.86 8.91 45.78
CA VAL A 11 58.94 7.98 46.46
C VAL A 11 58.37 8.67 47.71
N ALA A 12 57.05 8.58 47.96
CA ALA A 12 56.35 8.55 49.28
C ALA A 12 54.82 8.63 49.03
N LEU A 13 53.97 7.65 49.38
CA LEU A 13 53.40 7.21 50.68
C LEU A 13 52.21 8.07 51.21
N PHE A 14 51.05 7.41 51.42
CA PHE A 14 49.78 7.83 52.09
C PHE A 14 48.97 8.94 51.38
N ILE A 15 47.63 8.90 51.24
CA ILE A 15 46.54 8.62 52.19
C ILE A 15 45.32 8.08 51.40
N ALA A 16 44.61 7.08 51.93
CA ALA A 16 43.29 6.69 51.46
C ALA A 16 42.25 7.75 51.84
N ASP A 17 41.55 8.32 50.87
CA ASP A 17 40.42 9.22 51.09
C ASP A 17 39.13 8.39 51.26
N PRO A 18 38.44 8.41 52.42
CA PRO A 18 37.29 7.57 52.69
C PRO A 18 35.93 8.16 52.24
N ASP A 19 35.88 9.30 51.54
CA ASP A 19 34.61 10.01 51.26
C ASP A 19 34.12 9.98 49.80
N ALA A 20 34.50 8.99 48.99
CA ALA A 20 33.93 8.79 47.65
C ALA A 20 32.55 8.08 47.67
N VAL A 21 31.60 8.59 48.46
CA VAL A 21 30.18 8.25 48.33
C VAL A 21 29.35 9.52 48.47
N ARG A 22 29.02 10.14 47.32
CA ARG A 22 27.78 10.91 47.00
C ARG A 22 28.06 12.00 45.96
N ASP A 23 27.70 11.71 44.71
CA ASP A 23 26.68 12.49 43.99
C ASP A 23 26.55 11.96 42.55
N ALA A 24 25.68 10.96 42.38
CA ALA A 24 25.04 10.72 41.10
C ALA A 24 23.61 11.29 41.23
N GLY A 25 23.45 12.57 40.84
CA GLY A 25 22.15 13.21 40.74
C GLY A 25 21.23 12.51 39.72
N PRO A 26 19.90 12.64 39.85
CA PRO A 26 18.93 11.87 39.09
C PRO A 26 18.67 12.50 37.72
N ASP A 27 19.68 12.55 36.86
CA ASP A 27 19.49 12.81 35.44
C ASP A 27 20.24 11.75 34.64
N ALA A 28 19.85 10.50 34.85
CA ALA A 28 19.95 9.54 33.77
C ALA A 28 19.09 10.10 32.65
N VAL A 29 19.73 10.70 31.63
CA VAL A 29 19.10 11.00 30.34
C VAL A 29 18.34 9.74 29.97
N ARG A 30 17.01 9.76 30.16
CA ARG A 30 16.15 8.64 29.80
C ARG A 30 16.26 8.55 28.29
N GLN A 31 17.16 7.69 27.83
CA GLN A 31 17.31 7.44 26.41
C GLN A 31 15.95 6.98 25.93
N ASN A 32 15.40 7.71 24.96
CA ASN A 32 14.11 7.36 24.40
C ASN A 32 14.17 5.90 23.91
N PRO A 33 13.15 5.07 24.21
CA PRO A 33 13.16 3.68 23.78
C PRO A 33 13.31 3.57 22.27
N ASP A 34 14.13 2.61 21.82
CA ASP A 34 14.26 2.30 20.41
C ASP A 34 13.22 1.26 19.97
N PHE A 35 12.25 1.74 19.19
CA PHE A 35 11.19 0.90 18.62
C PHE A 35 11.62 0.19 17.33
N SER A 36 12.81 0.46 16.80
CA SER A 36 13.29 -0.05 15.51
C SER A 36 13.32 -1.57 15.45
N GLY A 37 12.76 -2.18 14.41
CA GLY A 37 12.78 -3.62 14.19
C GLY A 37 11.46 -4.15 13.61
N GLY A 38 11.45 -5.45 13.30
CA GLY A 38 10.22 -6.15 12.98
C GLY A 38 9.48 -6.58 14.24
N TRP A 39 8.16 -6.60 14.17
CA TRP A 39 7.27 -6.97 15.27
C TRP A 39 6.21 -7.95 14.77
N SER A 40 6.07 -9.10 15.42
CA SER A 40 5.07 -10.12 15.11
C SER A 40 4.11 -10.30 16.27
N ALA A 41 2.81 -10.27 15.99
CA ALA A 41 1.78 -10.50 16.99
C ALA A 41 1.92 -11.90 17.59
N VAL A 42 1.67 -12.03 18.88
CA VAL A 42 1.55 -13.30 19.58
C VAL A 42 0.15 -13.44 20.18
N ALA A 43 -0.24 -14.68 20.52
CA ALA A 43 -1.55 -14.97 21.12
C ALA A 43 -1.69 -14.46 22.56
N ASP A 44 -0.61 -13.93 23.16
CA ASP A 44 -0.59 -13.43 24.52
C ASP A 44 -1.47 -12.17 24.67
N ALA A 45 -2.13 -12.06 25.82
CA ALA A 45 -2.91 -10.89 26.21
C ALA A 45 -2.09 -9.99 27.14
N PRO A 46 -2.08 -8.65 26.94
CA PRO A 46 -1.45 -7.74 27.89
C PRO A 46 -2.15 -7.78 29.26
N PRO A 47 -1.42 -7.62 30.37
CA PRO A 47 -2.05 -7.51 31.69
C PRO A 47 -3.01 -6.33 31.75
N GLY A 48 -4.24 -6.54 32.23
CA GLY A 48 -5.21 -5.46 32.51
C GLY A 48 -5.99 -4.91 31.31
N VAL A 49 -5.76 -5.41 30.08
CA VAL A 49 -6.52 -5.01 28.87
C VAL A 49 -7.12 -6.25 28.21
N ALA A 50 -8.35 -6.15 27.70
CA ALA A 50 -8.99 -7.27 27.00
C ALA A 50 -8.20 -7.62 25.73
N PRO A 51 -7.96 -8.92 25.44
CA PRO A 51 -7.33 -9.33 24.20
C PRO A 51 -8.19 -8.94 23.00
N ALA A 52 -7.57 -8.39 21.96
CA ALA A 52 -8.25 -8.12 20.70
C ALA A 52 -8.63 -9.42 19.98
N THR A 53 -9.74 -9.41 19.23
CA THR A 53 -10.18 -10.56 18.41
C THR A 53 -9.25 -10.86 17.24
N GLY A 54 -8.34 -9.95 16.92
CA GLY A 54 -7.21 -10.11 16.02
C GLY A 54 -6.15 -9.04 16.30
N PRO A 55 -4.93 -9.16 15.73
CA PRO A 55 -3.85 -8.22 15.99
C PRO A 55 -4.22 -6.78 15.65
N VAL A 56 -4.20 -5.89 16.64
CA VAL A 56 -4.71 -4.51 16.47
C VAL A 56 -3.95 -3.69 15.43
N PHE A 57 -2.70 -4.05 15.11
CA PHE A 57 -1.86 -3.36 14.14
C PHE A 57 -1.37 -4.28 13.01
N GLY A 58 -2.13 -5.34 12.73
CA GLY A 58 -1.78 -6.37 11.75
C GLY A 58 -0.85 -7.44 12.34
N ALA A 59 -0.74 -8.57 11.66
CA ALA A 59 0.02 -9.71 12.17
C ALA A 59 1.53 -9.44 12.29
N ARG A 60 2.08 -8.65 11.35
CA ARG A 60 3.47 -8.20 11.35
C ARG A 60 3.59 -6.77 10.84
N PHE A 61 4.53 -6.02 11.38
CA PHE A 61 4.92 -4.70 10.90
C PHE A 61 6.38 -4.41 11.28
N TRP A 62 6.95 -3.37 10.69
CA TRP A 62 8.31 -2.92 10.99
C TRP A 62 8.31 -1.43 11.32
N LEU A 63 9.23 -1.06 12.20
CA LEU A 63 9.51 0.32 12.55
C LEU A 63 10.98 0.62 12.26
N GLU A 64 11.26 1.77 11.67
CA GLU A 64 12.61 2.34 11.59
C GLU A 64 12.58 3.63 12.41
N HIS A 65 13.18 3.62 13.61
CA HIS A 65 13.11 4.72 14.56
C HIS A 65 14.50 5.32 14.80
N ARG A 66 14.68 6.60 14.47
CA ARG A 66 15.95 7.31 14.65
C ARG A 66 15.69 8.73 15.12
N GLY A 67 16.02 9.00 16.39
CA GLY A 67 15.77 10.31 17.00
C GLY A 67 14.28 10.64 17.03
N ASP A 68 13.89 11.68 16.30
CA ASP A 68 12.50 12.13 16.11
C ASP A 68 11.84 11.56 14.85
N ARG A 69 12.54 10.73 14.07
CA ARG A 69 11.99 10.12 12.85
C ARG A 69 11.49 8.71 13.11
N LEU A 70 10.30 8.41 12.61
CA LEU A 70 9.72 7.08 12.64
C LEU A 70 9.18 6.70 11.27
N THR A 71 9.72 5.67 10.63
CA THR A 71 9.07 5.03 9.47
C THR A 71 8.24 3.86 9.97
N VAL A 72 6.94 3.87 9.67
CA VAL A 72 6.03 2.75 9.89
C VAL A 72 5.91 1.98 8.58
N ILE A 73 6.22 0.68 8.62
CA ILE A 73 6.23 -0.19 7.44
C ILE A 73 5.23 -1.32 7.65
N ARG A 74 4.24 -1.39 6.78
CA ARG A 74 3.14 -2.35 6.90
C ARG A 74 2.92 -3.11 5.59
N PRO A 75 2.88 -4.45 5.64
CA PRO A 75 2.31 -5.24 4.55
C PRO A 75 0.82 -4.92 4.44
N VAL A 76 0.38 -4.60 3.24
CA VAL A 76 -1.03 -4.36 2.90
C VAL A 76 -1.32 -5.20 1.67
N ARG A 77 -1.97 -6.36 1.89
CA ARG A 77 -2.23 -7.37 0.86
C ARG A 77 -0.92 -7.82 0.20
N ASP A 78 -0.75 -7.56 -1.09
CA ASP A 78 0.40 -7.87 -1.95
C ASP A 78 1.44 -6.73 -2.02
N ALA A 79 1.23 -5.64 -1.28
CA ALA A 79 2.11 -4.48 -1.29
C ALA A 79 2.67 -4.15 0.10
N VAL A 80 3.63 -3.22 0.12
CA VAL A 80 4.26 -2.71 1.35
C VAL A 80 4.09 -1.19 1.39
N VAL A 81 3.43 -0.69 2.43
CA VAL A 81 3.25 0.74 2.67
C VAL A 81 4.31 1.22 3.64
N ARG A 82 5.06 2.26 3.25
CA ARG A 82 6.07 2.93 4.07
C ARG A 82 5.62 4.36 4.37
N ALA A 83 5.31 4.65 5.63
CA ALA A 83 4.89 5.96 6.09
C ALA A 83 5.98 6.58 6.97
N GLY A 84 6.67 7.61 6.46
CA GLY A 84 7.71 8.32 7.20
C GLY A 84 7.14 9.50 7.99
N HIS A 85 7.34 9.50 9.29
CA HIS A 85 6.85 10.50 10.22
C HIS A 85 8.00 11.22 10.93
N THR A 86 7.76 12.49 11.26
CA THR A 86 8.44 13.19 12.35
C THR A 86 7.53 13.12 13.58
N LEU A 87 8.05 12.72 14.74
CA LEU A 87 7.32 12.68 16.00
C LEU A 87 6.84 14.10 16.35
N ASP A 88 5.55 14.20 16.71
CA ASP A 88 4.85 15.46 16.99
C ASP A 88 4.84 16.43 15.78
N GLY A 89 5.11 15.89 14.60
CA GLY A 89 5.14 16.61 13.34
C GLY A 89 3.79 16.64 12.60
N PRO A 90 3.81 17.04 11.32
CA PRO A 90 2.59 17.14 10.52
C PRO A 90 1.97 15.77 10.21
N GLU A 91 0.73 15.81 9.75
CA GLU A 91 0.05 14.67 9.17
C GLU A 91 0.73 14.21 7.88
N VAL A 92 0.74 12.90 7.68
CA VAL A 92 1.32 12.23 6.52
C VAL A 92 0.23 11.49 5.78
N ARG A 93 0.08 11.78 4.49
CA ARG A 93 -0.77 11.00 3.59
C ARG A 93 0.03 9.82 3.05
N SER A 94 -0.45 8.61 3.28
CA SER A 94 0.14 7.38 2.74
C SER A 94 -0.84 6.69 1.79
N PRO A 95 -0.44 6.39 0.54
CA PRO A 95 -1.28 5.62 -0.38
C PRO A 95 -1.43 4.19 0.14
N LEU A 96 -2.64 3.66 0.00
CA LEU A 96 -2.98 2.27 0.23
C LEU A 96 -3.31 1.64 -1.12
N PRO A 97 -2.48 0.71 -1.60
CA PRO A 97 -2.69 0.07 -2.89
C PRO A 97 -4.10 -0.53 -3.00
N GLY A 98 -4.72 -0.32 -4.15
CA GLY A 98 -6.00 -0.93 -4.51
C GLY A 98 -5.86 -2.46 -4.68
N SER A 99 -6.98 -3.16 -4.84
CA SER A 99 -6.98 -4.60 -5.16
C SER A 99 -7.95 -4.85 -6.30
N LEU A 100 -7.51 -5.53 -7.36
CA LEU A 100 -8.31 -5.86 -8.54
C LEU A 100 -9.06 -4.64 -9.10
N CYS A 101 -10.35 -4.52 -8.80
CA CYS A 101 -11.19 -3.43 -9.26
C CYS A 101 -11.28 -2.25 -8.31
N ILE A 102 -10.71 -2.36 -7.13
CA ILE A 102 -10.66 -1.27 -6.18
C ILE A 102 -9.46 -0.40 -6.52
N GLY A 103 -9.73 0.90 -6.68
CA GLY A 103 -8.70 1.92 -6.85
C GLY A 103 -7.83 2.08 -5.60
N GLU A 104 -6.77 2.88 -5.75
CA GLU A 104 -5.92 3.28 -4.64
C GLU A 104 -6.73 4.15 -3.66
N SER A 105 -6.65 3.81 -2.38
CA SER A 105 -7.11 4.66 -1.29
C SER A 105 -5.92 5.33 -0.62
N ALA A 106 -6.17 6.17 0.39
CA ALA A 106 -5.10 6.67 1.22
C ALA A 106 -5.54 6.76 2.69
N VAL A 107 -4.56 6.80 3.58
CA VAL A 107 -4.77 7.14 4.99
C VAL A 107 -3.95 8.36 5.34
N VAL A 108 -4.51 9.18 6.21
CA VAL A 108 -3.83 10.33 6.80
C VAL A 108 -3.50 9.96 8.23
N THR A 109 -2.22 9.90 8.55
CA THR A 109 -1.72 9.46 9.84
C THR A 109 -0.76 10.49 10.43
N ARG A 110 -0.71 10.55 11.76
CA ARG A 110 0.28 11.33 12.49
C ARG A 110 0.83 10.52 13.65
N VAL A 111 2.03 10.87 14.09
CA VAL A 111 2.69 10.18 15.20
C VAL A 111 3.12 11.20 16.23
N ALA A 112 2.85 10.92 17.50
CA ALA A 112 3.21 11.77 18.64
C ALA A 112 3.99 10.97 19.68
N ARG A 113 4.79 11.65 20.50
CA ARG A 113 5.45 11.06 21.67
C ARG A 113 4.63 11.33 22.93
N GLU A 114 4.34 10.29 23.70
CA GLU A 114 3.64 10.40 24.99
C GLU A 114 4.45 9.68 26.07
N GLY A 115 5.33 10.44 26.75
CA GLY A 115 6.33 9.86 27.66
C GLY A 115 7.27 8.90 26.92
N SER A 116 7.33 7.65 27.39
CA SER A 116 8.10 6.58 26.73
C SER A 116 7.36 5.93 25.55
N ALA A 117 6.07 6.21 25.35
CA ALA A 117 5.25 5.61 24.31
C ALA A 117 5.27 6.41 23.01
N ILE A 118 4.93 5.72 21.92
CA ILE A 118 4.62 6.32 20.62
C ILE A 118 3.12 6.18 20.36
N VAL A 119 2.46 7.26 19.97
CA VAL A 119 1.03 7.27 19.62
C VAL A 119 0.89 7.47 18.12
N HIS A 120 0.47 6.42 17.41
CA HIS A 120 0.12 6.51 16.00
C HIS A 120 -1.39 6.71 15.85
N THR A 121 -1.79 7.81 15.22
CA THR A 121 -3.20 8.17 15.02
C THR A 121 -3.54 8.12 13.55
N THR A 122 -4.62 7.42 13.19
CA THR A 122 -5.28 7.57 11.89
C THR A 122 -6.27 8.73 12.02
N VAL A 123 -5.95 9.85 11.36
CA VAL A 123 -6.76 11.08 11.38
C VAL A 123 -7.90 11.01 10.39
N ALA A 124 -7.67 10.41 9.23
CA ALA A 124 -8.69 10.21 8.22
C ALA A 124 -8.33 9.07 7.26
N SER A 125 -9.33 8.55 6.56
CA SER A 125 -9.14 7.76 5.35
C SER A 125 -9.66 8.52 4.14
N ILE A 126 -9.13 8.19 2.97
CA ILE A 126 -9.56 8.71 1.67
C ILE A 126 -9.97 7.48 0.85
N PRO A 127 -11.26 7.31 0.52
CA PRO A 127 -11.72 6.15 -0.22
C PRO A 127 -11.21 6.17 -1.68
N PRO A 128 -11.20 5.01 -2.36
CA PRO A 128 -10.89 4.94 -3.79
C PRO A 128 -11.78 5.87 -4.62
N GLY A 129 -11.18 6.57 -5.59
CA GLY A 129 -11.88 7.52 -6.48
C GLY A 129 -12.47 8.76 -5.80
N GLY A 130 -12.30 8.92 -4.48
CA GLY A 130 -12.81 10.05 -3.72
C GLY A 130 -11.73 11.07 -3.38
N GLN A 131 -12.09 12.36 -3.39
CA GLN A 131 -11.24 13.43 -2.83
C GLN A 131 -11.57 13.73 -1.36
N ALA A 132 -12.80 13.46 -0.94
CA ALA A 132 -13.25 13.77 0.42
C ALA A 132 -12.64 12.81 1.45
N THR A 133 -12.09 13.38 2.51
CA THR A 133 -11.61 12.63 3.66
C THR A 133 -12.78 12.16 4.51
N VAL A 134 -12.69 10.92 5.01
CA VAL A 134 -13.57 10.37 6.04
C VAL A 134 -12.80 10.47 7.36
N PRO A 135 -13.23 11.33 8.31
CA PRO A 135 -12.54 11.49 9.58
C PRO A 135 -12.44 10.17 10.36
N SER A 136 -11.33 9.99 11.05
CA SER A 136 -11.06 8.87 11.94
C SER A 136 -10.41 9.38 13.22
N GLY A 137 -10.58 8.63 14.31
CA GLY A 137 -9.94 8.90 15.60
C GLY A 137 -9.20 7.67 16.13
N ALA A 138 -8.94 6.68 15.29
CA ALA A 138 -8.30 5.45 15.71
C ALA A 138 -6.85 5.71 16.16
N ARG A 139 -6.55 5.38 17.42
CA ARG A 139 -5.19 5.50 17.98
C ARG A 139 -4.65 4.12 18.29
N HIS A 140 -3.36 3.98 18.03
CA HIS A 140 -2.55 2.86 18.46
C HIS A 140 -1.42 3.39 19.34
N ILE A 141 -1.32 2.90 20.58
CA ILE A 141 -0.31 3.33 21.56
C ILE A 141 0.71 2.21 21.70
N PHE A 142 1.96 2.51 21.35
CA PHE A 142 3.08 1.59 21.29
C PHE A 142 3.90 1.74 22.57
N ARG A 143 3.96 0.69 23.39
CA ARG A 143 4.73 0.65 24.63
C ARG A 143 5.74 -0.49 24.59
N LEU A 144 7.01 -0.16 24.78
CA LEU A 144 8.07 -1.16 24.90
C LEU A 144 8.11 -1.62 26.36
N GLU A 145 7.65 -2.84 26.63
CA GLU A 145 7.66 -3.43 27.98
C GLU A 145 8.97 -4.16 28.26
N ALA A 146 9.62 -4.66 27.22
CA ALA A 146 10.96 -5.24 27.26
C ALA A 146 11.67 -5.01 25.92
N PRO A 147 13.00 -5.20 25.81
CA PRO A 147 13.73 -4.99 24.55
C PRO A 147 13.15 -5.78 23.36
N ASP A 148 12.52 -6.93 23.59
CA ASP A 148 11.92 -7.79 22.57
C ASP A 148 10.38 -7.82 22.61
N THR A 149 9.75 -7.03 23.50
CA THR A 149 8.32 -7.11 23.81
C THR A 149 7.67 -5.74 23.68
N LEU A 150 6.76 -5.63 22.71
CA LEU A 150 5.98 -4.43 22.45
C LEU A 150 4.50 -4.71 22.70
N VAL A 151 3.85 -3.86 23.49
CA VAL A 151 2.39 -3.86 23.63
C VAL A 151 1.83 -2.74 22.77
N VAL A 152 0.86 -3.06 21.92
CA VAL A 152 0.10 -2.06 21.16
C VAL A 152 -1.34 -2.08 21.65
N GLU A 153 -1.74 -0.98 22.29
CA GLU A 153 -3.12 -0.71 22.69
C GLU A 153 -3.85 -0.01 21.53
N SER A 154 -5.11 -0.35 21.30
CA SER A 154 -5.97 0.29 20.31
C SER A 154 -7.21 0.84 20.99
N THR A 155 -7.50 2.12 20.70
CA THR A 155 -8.62 2.84 21.31
C THR A 155 -9.76 3.04 20.32
N MET A 156 -9.92 2.14 19.33
CA MET A 156 -10.96 2.27 18.31
C MET A 156 -12.36 2.33 18.93
N GLN A 157 -13.19 3.27 18.48
CA GLN A 157 -14.64 3.17 18.62
C GLN A 157 -15.17 2.35 17.45
N ALA A 158 -15.89 1.25 17.74
CA ALA A 158 -16.67 0.58 16.71
C ALA A 158 -17.86 1.48 16.32
N PRO A 159 -18.12 1.72 15.02
CA PRO A 159 -19.30 2.47 14.61
C PRO A 159 -20.58 1.76 15.10
N GLY A 160 -21.40 2.45 15.89
CA GLY A 160 -22.70 1.93 16.36
C GLY A 160 -22.66 0.97 17.55
N GLN A 161 -21.51 0.80 18.23
CA GLN A 161 -21.42 0.00 19.46
C GLN A 161 -21.01 0.87 20.65
N GLY A 162 -21.81 0.85 21.71
CA GLY A 162 -21.59 1.58 22.95
C GLY A 162 -20.32 1.15 23.70
N ASP A 163 -19.80 2.09 24.48
CA ASP A 163 -18.57 2.11 25.29
C ASP A 163 -17.25 1.68 24.60
N ARG A 164 -16.27 2.58 24.71
CA ARG A 164 -14.88 2.40 24.29
C ARG A 164 -14.29 1.21 25.06
N LYS A 165 -14.09 0.08 24.40
CA LYS A 165 -13.27 -1.01 24.93
C LYS A 165 -11.88 -0.91 24.33
N ASP A 166 -10.95 -0.39 25.13
CA ASP A 166 -9.53 -0.45 24.80
C ASP A 166 -9.13 -1.95 24.72
N VAL A 167 -8.58 -2.34 23.58
CA VAL A 167 -8.08 -3.71 23.34
C VAL A 167 -6.60 -3.61 23.00
N ALA A 168 -5.84 -4.67 23.29
CA ALA A 168 -4.40 -4.63 23.04
C ALA A 168 -3.87 -5.96 22.50
N THR A 169 -2.69 -5.90 21.88
CA THR A 169 -1.97 -7.05 21.34
C THR A 169 -0.51 -6.97 21.76
N VAL A 170 0.05 -8.10 22.21
CA VAL A 170 1.48 -8.25 22.45
C VAL A 170 2.19 -8.63 21.15
N TYR A 171 3.35 -8.03 20.90
CA TYR A 171 4.21 -8.31 19.77
C TYR A 171 5.61 -8.69 20.24
N ARG A 172 6.18 -9.71 19.59
CA ARG A 172 7.58 -10.10 19.77
C ARG A 172 8.43 -9.56 18.64
N ARG A 173 9.63 -9.12 18.99
CA ARG A 173 10.61 -8.65 18.00
C ARG A 173 11.05 -9.79 17.09
N ILE A 174 11.14 -9.53 15.80
CA ILE A 174 11.64 -10.47 14.79
C ILE A 174 12.81 -9.85 14.03
N SER A 175 13.72 -10.71 13.54
CA SER A 175 14.87 -10.31 12.71
C SER A 175 14.57 -10.34 11.21
N ASP A 176 13.43 -10.88 10.80
CA ASP A 176 13.00 -10.89 9.39
C ASP A 176 12.96 -9.45 8.87
N PRO A 177 13.51 -9.16 7.68
CA PRO A 177 13.33 -7.86 7.05
C PRO A 177 11.86 -7.67 6.62
N PRO A 178 11.42 -6.41 6.36
CA PRO A 178 10.13 -6.19 5.72
C PRO A 178 10.08 -6.91 4.37
N PRO A 179 8.90 -7.37 3.91
CA PRO A 179 8.77 -8.00 2.61
C PRO A 179 9.32 -7.08 1.52
N PRO A 180 9.93 -7.64 0.45
CA PRO A 180 10.34 -6.83 -0.68
C PRO A 180 9.11 -6.15 -1.30
N GLU A 181 9.30 -4.94 -1.80
CA GLU A 181 8.27 -4.28 -2.59
C GLU A 181 8.11 -5.03 -3.92
N PRO A 182 6.88 -5.31 -4.39
CA PRO A 182 6.69 -5.95 -5.68
C PRO A 182 7.33 -5.11 -6.79
N ALA A 183 8.00 -5.79 -7.72
CA ALA A 183 8.62 -5.14 -8.86
C ALA A 183 7.56 -4.41 -9.70
N ARG A 184 7.68 -3.09 -9.79
CA ARG A 184 6.80 -2.30 -10.65
C ARG A 184 7.19 -2.55 -12.12
N PRO A 185 6.22 -2.75 -13.03
CA PRO A 185 6.52 -2.84 -14.47
C PRO A 185 7.35 -1.64 -14.92
N ALA A 186 8.44 -1.91 -15.65
CA ALA A 186 9.36 -0.88 -16.14
C ALA A 186 8.77 -0.13 -17.35
N VAL A 187 7.68 0.60 -17.12
CA VAL A 187 7.04 1.48 -18.11
C VAL A 187 6.79 2.87 -17.51
N THR A 188 6.88 3.89 -18.36
CA THR A 188 6.48 5.24 -17.99
C THR A 188 4.97 5.34 -18.05
N THR A 189 4.34 5.62 -16.91
CA THR A 189 2.88 5.75 -16.82
C THR A 189 2.42 7.15 -17.21
N ALA A 190 1.31 7.25 -17.94
CA ALA A 190 0.67 8.53 -18.22
C ALA A 190 -0.27 8.93 -17.07
N PRO A 191 -0.24 10.19 -16.59
CA PRO A 191 -1.21 10.65 -15.60
C PRO A 191 -2.62 10.69 -16.21
N ALA A 192 -3.60 10.16 -15.50
CA ALA A 192 -4.98 10.11 -15.97
C ALA A 192 -5.96 9.89 -14.83
N MET A 193 -7.21 10.27 -15.07
CA MET A 193 -8.37 9.93 -14.24
C MET A 193 -9.37 9.15 -15.07
N LEU A 194 -10.20 8.33 -14.41
CA LEU A 194 -11.15 7.44 -15.08
C LEU A 194 -12.17 8.16 -15.95
N GLY A 195 -12.50 9.42 -15.62
CA GLY A 195 -13.37 10.25 -16.46
C GLY A 195 -12.87 10.38 -17.91
N GLY A 196 -11.56 10.26 -18.14
CA GLY A 196 -10.97 10.24 -19.49
C GLY A 196 -11.33 9.00 -20.32
N LEU A 197 -11.92 7.96 -19.71
CA LEU A 197 -12.39 6.74 -20.37
C LEU A 197 -13.91 6.63 -20.45
N ALA A 198 -14.66 7.71 -20.18
CA ALA A 198 -16.12 7.71 -20.25
C ALA A 198 -16.66 7.21 -21.60
N TRP A 199 -15.93 7.43 -22.70
CA TRP A 199 -16.26 6.96 -24.04
C TRP A 199 -16.29 5.42 -24.18
N LEU A 200 -15.57 4.69 -23.32
CA LEU A 200 -15.49 3.23 -23.34
C LEU A 200 -16.75 2.58 -22.73
N SER A 201 -17.48 3.31 -21.89
CA SER A 201 -18.70 2.79 -21.23
C SER A 201 -19.79 2.43 -22.24
N GLY A 202 -20.42 1.27 -22.04
CA GLY A 202 -21.50 0.77 -22.89
C GLY A 202 -21.46 -0.75 -23.11
N THR A 203 -22.35 -1.22 -23.97
CA THR A 203 -22.34 -2.59 -24.51
C THR A 203 -21.87 -2.54 -25.96
N TRP A 204 -20.98 -3.46 -26.32
CA TRP A 204 -20.22 -3.49 -27.56
C TRP A 204 -20.32 -4.88 -28.20
N ASP A 205 -20.75 -4.93 -29.45
CA ASP A 205 -20.94 -6.17 -30.23
C ASP A 205 -19.91 -6.30 -31.33
N GLY A 206 -19.18 -7.41 -31.35
CA GLY A 206 -18.13 -7.69 -32.34
C GLY A 206 -18.17 -9.14 -32.81
N THR A 207 -17.27 -9.47 -33.74
CA THR A 207 -17.12 -10.83 -34.26
C THR A 207 -15.65 -11.25 -34.30
N LEU A 208 -15.40 -12.55 -34.08
CA LEU A 208 -14.09 -13.17 -34.25
C LEU A 208 -14.25 -14.43 -35.10
N GLY A 209 -13.99 -14.30 -36.40
CA GLY A 209 -14.35 -15.32 -37.38
C GLY A 209 -15.87 -15.55 -37.35
N THR A 210 -16.30 -16.77 -37.04
CA THR A 210 -17.72 -17.13 -36.91
C THR A 210 -18.28 -17.01 -35.49
N ALA A 211 -17.46 -16.58 -34.52
CA ALA A 211 -17.93 -16.36 -33.15
C ALA A 211 -18.43 -14.92 -32.96
N ALA A 212 -19.48 -14.75 -32.17
CA ALA A 212 -19.95 -13.46 -31.69
C ALA A 212 -19.24 -13.11 -30.39
N ILE A 213 -18.81 -11.86 -30.24
CA ILE A 213 -18.21 -11.32 -29.01
C ILE A 213 -19.09 -10.18 -28.52
N GLU A 214 -19.39 -10.22 -27.24
CA GLU A 214 -20.08 -9.14 -26.53
C GLU A 214 -19.17 -8.65 -25.42
N GLU A 215 -18.89 -7.35 -25.39
CA GLU A 215 -18.11 -6.70 -24.34
C GLU A 215 -18.96 -5.61 -23.67
N ARG A 216 -18.91 -5.52 -22.34
CA ARG A 216 -19.62 -4.51 -21.56
C ARG A 216 -18.68 -3.82 -20.61
N TRP A 217 -18.77 -2.50 -20.54
CA TRP A 217 -18.10 -1.66 -19.56
C TRP A 217 -19.11 -0.85 -18.77
N THR A 218 -19.00 -0.86 -17.44
CA THR A 218 -19.78 0.02 -16.57
C THR A 218 -19.42 1.49 -16.80
N PRO A 219 -20.22 2.45 -16.29
CA PRO A 219 -19.76 3.81 -16.12
C PRO A 219 -18.48 3.88 -15.27
N ALA A 220 -17.72 4.97 -15.44
CA ALA A 220 -16.59 5.32 -14.59
C ALA A 220 -17.11 5.87 -13.26
N GLU A 221 -17.10 5.05 -12.20
CA GLU A 221 -17.66 5.39 -10.90
C GLU A 221 -16.89 4.73 -9.76
N GLY A 222 -16.81 5.41 -8.60
CA GLY A 222 -16.15 4.86 -7.41
C GLY A 222 -14.67 4.53 -7.59
N GLY A 223 -13.98 5.19 -8.52
CA GLY A 223 -12.57 4.94 -8.82
C GLY A 223 -12.32 3.68 -9.66
N SER A 224 -13.34 3.14 -10.33
CA SER A 224 -13.19 1.99 -11.25
C SER A 224 -14.16 1.97 -12.44
N MET A 225 -13.84 1.16 -13.45
CA MET A 225 -14.76 0.64 -14.48
C MET A 225 -14.64 -0.88 -14.50
N LEU A 226 -15.77 -1.58 -14.42
CA LEU A 226 -15.83 -3.04 -14.52
C LEU A 226 -16.15 -3.43 -15.96
N GLY A 227 -15.41 -4.42 -16.47
CA GLY A 227 -15.59 -4.95 -17.81
C GLY A 227 -15.93 -6.44 -17.82
N THR A 228 -16.76 -6.86 -18.75
CA THR A 228 -17.00 -8.28 -19.04
C THR A 228 -16.96 -8.52 -20.54
N SER A 229 -16.35 -9.62 -20.97
CA SER A 229 -16.39 -10.07 -22.36
C SER A 229 -16.90 -11.50 -22.44
N ARG A 230 -17.70 -11.82 -23.47
CA ARG A 230 -18.26 -13.15 -23.70
C ARG A 230 -18.18 -13.50 -25.17
N THR A 231 -17.57 -14.65 -25.48
CA THR A 231 -17.49 -15.18 -26.84
C THR A 231 -18.40 -16.39 -27.01
N VAL A 232 -19.32 -16.33 -27.97
CA VAL A 232 -20.28 -17.38 -28.29
C VAL A 232 -20.02 -17.94 -29.69
N ARG A 233 -19.95 -19.26 -29.81
CA ARG A 233 -19.82 -20.00 -31.07
C ARG A 233 -20.83 -21.13 -31.09
N ASN A 234 -21.62 -21.25 -32.16
CA ASN A 234 -22.62 -22.30 -32.33
C ASN A 234 -23.52 -22.45 -31.07
N THR A 235 -24.05 -21.33 -30.58
CA THR A 235 -24.90 -21.18 -29.37
C THR A 235 -24.25 -21.50 -28.01
N ALA A 236 -22.98 -21.93 -27.98
CA ALA A 236 -22.25 -22.19 -26.74
C ALA A 236 -21.27 -21.06 -26.40
N VAL A 237 -21.13 -20.74 -25.11
CA VAL A 237 -20.04 -19.88 -24.64
C VAL A 237 -18.73 -20.66 -24.74
N THR A 238 -17.72 -20.08 -25.39
CA THR A 238 -16.41 -20.72 -25.60
C THR A 238 -15.27 -20.03 -24.85
N SER A 239 -15.44 -18.76 -24.51
CA SER A 239 -14.56 -18.02 -23.60
C SER A 239 -15.29 -16.83 -22.99
N PHE A 240 -14.77 -16.33 -21.88
CA PHE A 240 -15.21 -15.09 -21.25
C PHE A 240 -14.04 -14.41 -20.56
N GLU A 241 -14.17 -13.12 -20.25
CA GLU A 241 -13.18 -12.37 -19.48
C GLU A 241 -13.86 -11.48 -18.44
N PHE A 242 -13.24 -11.38 -17.27
CA PHE A 242 -13.50 -10.28 -16.34
C PHE A 242 -12.38 -9.27 -16.47
N LEU A 243 -12.73 -8.01 -16.64
CA LEU A 243 -11.82 -6.92 -16.90
C LEU A 243 -12.06 -5.81 -15.89
N CYS A 244 -11.03 -5.02 -15.64
CA CYS A 244 -11.15 -3.86 -14.76
C CYS A 244 -10.21 -2.76 -15.14
N ILE A 245 -10.65 -1.52 -14.95
CA ILE A 245 -9.76 -0.36 -15.00
C ILE A 245 -9.93 0.42 -13.70
N ALA A 246 -8.85 0.64 -12.96
CA ALA A 246 -8.89 1.30 -11.65
C ALA A 246 -7.84 2.42 -11.54
N GLU A 247 -8.19 3.49 -10.82
CA GLU A 247 -7.25 4.59 -10.52
C GLU A 247 -6.21 4.14 -9.49
N ARG A 248 -4.92 4.22 -9.84
CA ARG A 248 -3.80 3.87 -8.94
C ARG A 248 -2.59 4.74 -9.25
N GLY A 249 -1.89 5.22 -8.22
CA GLY A 249 -0.65 5.99 -8.38
C GLY A 249 -0.78 7.24 -9.27
N GLY A 250 -1.96 7.88 -9.32
CA GLY A 250 -2.24 9.03 -10.20
C GLY A 250 -2.41 8.68 -11.69
N SER A 251 -2.60 7.40 -12.00
CA SER A 251 -2.80 6.85 -13.34
C SER A 251 -3.88 5.76 -13.32
N LEU A 252 -3.98 4.98 -14.39
CA LEU A 252 -4.94 3.88 -14.55
C LEU A 252 -4.21 2.54 -14.69
N VAL A 253 -4.78 1.50 -14.08
CA VAL A 253 -4.33 0.11 -14.23
C VAL A 253 -5.46 -0.71 -14.84
N TYR A 254 -5.16 -1.42 -15.93
CA TYR A 254 -6.05 -2.37 -16.57
C TYR A 254 -5.73 -3.78 -16.08
N SER A 255 -6.70 -4.48 -15.50
CA SER A 255 -6.56 -5.85 -15.00
C SER A 255 -7.42 -6.81 -15.83
N ALA A 256 -6.80 -7.87 -16.35
CA ALA A 256 -7.47 -8.89 -17.16
C ALA A 256 -7.52 -10.25 -16.44
N MET A 257 -8.67 -10.92 -16.52
CA MET A 257 -8.87 -12.29 -16.01
C MET A 257 -9.54 -13.16 -17.07
N PRO A 258 -8.77 -13.65 -18.06
CA PRO A 258 -9.29 -14.52 -19.10
C PRO A 258 -9.78 -15.83 -18.50
N ASN A 259 -11.03 -16.20 -18.78
CA ASN A 259 -11.76 -17.32 -18.20
C ASN A 259 -11.74 -17.33 -16.66
N GLY A 260 -11.72 -16.15 -16.02
CA GLY A 260 -11.71 -16.01 -14.57
C GLY A 260 -10.42 -16.43 -13.88
N ARG A 261 -9.30 -16.51 -14.63
CA ARG A 261 -8.00 -16.85 -14.06
C ARG A 261 -7.55 -15.82 -13.01
N ALA A 262 -6.98 -16.33 -11.92
CA ALA A 262 -6.36 -15.56 -10.86
C ALA A 262 -4.89 -16.02 -10.66
N PRO A 263 -3.95 -15.12 -10.33
CA PRO A 263 -4.15 -13.67 -10.19
C PRO A 263 -4.47 -12.98 -11.53
N ALA A 264 -5.08 -11.80 -11.46
CA ALA A 264 -5.31 -10.98 -12.64
C ALA A 264 -3.97 -10.53 -13.25
N THR A 265 -3.97 -10.30 -14.57
CA THR A 265 -2.81 -9.74 -15.27
C THR A 265 -3.00 -8.22 -15.41
N ASP A 266 -2.11 -7.46 -14.78
CA ASP A 266 -2.16 -6.00 -14.78
C ASP A 266 -1.33 -5.39 -15.92
N PHE A 267 -1.86 -4.31 -16.52
CA PHE A 267 -1.23 -3.48 -17.54
C PHE A 267 -1.35 -2.01 -17.12
N LEU A 268 -0.25 -1.25 -17.17
CA LEU A 268 -0.23 0.15 -16.73
C LEU A 268 -0.52 1.08 -17.90
N LEU A 269 -1.31 2.13 -17.69
CA LEU A 269 -1.59 3.13 -18.72
C LEU A 269 -0.31 3.88 -19.11
N THR A 270 0.06 3.83 -20.38
CA THR A 270 1.24 4.53 -20.94
C THR A 270 0.88 5.69 -21.86
N ALA A 271 -0.34 5.70 -22.42
CA ALA A 271 -0.83 6.80 -23.24
C ALA A 271 -2.35 6.89 -23.20
N ILE A 272 -2.87 8.12 -23.23
CA ILE A 272 -4.30 8.42 -23.31
C ILE A 272 -4.53 9.69 -24.12
N ASP A 273 -5.60 9.70 -24.91
CA ASP A 273 -6.16 10.89 -25.56
C ASP A 273 -7.70 10.88 -25.41
N ALA A 274 -8.39 11.83 -26.06
CA ALA A 274 -9.84 12.01 -25.94
C ALA A 274 -10.66 10.79 -26.42
N SER A 275 -10.06 9.89 -27.19
CA SER A 275 -10.72 8.78 -27.87
C SER A 275 -9.93 7.47 -27.79
N SER A 276 -8.77 7.43 -27.13
CA SER A 276 -7.95 6.23 -27.07
C SER A 276 -7.15 6.11 -25.78
N ALA A 277 -6.86 4.86 -25.39
CA ALA A 277 -6.06 4.54 -24.21
C ALA A 277 -5.20 3.31 -24.48
N THR A 278 -3.93 3.37 -24.08
CA THR A 278 -2.96 2.29 -24.25
C THR A 278 -2.41 1.87 -22.90
N PHE A 279 -2.46 0.57 -22.63
CA PHE A 279 -1.97 -0.07 -21.42
C PHE A 279 -0.87 -1.07 -21.78
N GLU A 280 0.20 -1.11 -20.99
CA GLU A 280 1.37 -1.94 -21.27
C GLU A 280 1.84 -2.74 -20.05
N ASN A 281 2.30 -3.96 -20.32
CA ASN A 281 3.05 -4.80 -19.41
C ASN A 281 4.15 -5.51 -20.22
N PRO A 282 5.35 -4.92 -20.35
CA PRO A 282 6.44 -5.50 -21.12
C PRO A 282 6.94 -6.86 -20.60
N GLY A 283 6.66 -7.15 -19.31
CA GLY A 283 7.04 -8.40 -18.66
C GLY A 283 6.06 -9.56 -18.88
N HIS A 284 4.87 -9.30 -19.45
CA HIS A 284 3.92 -10.34 -19.82
C HIS A 284 4.36 -11.05 -21.12
N ASP A 285 3.89 -12.26 -21.41
CA ASP A 285 4.30 -13.05 -22.57
C ASP A 285 3.57 -12.63 -23.86
N PHE A 286 2.24 -12.67 -23.86
CA PHE A 286 1.35 -12.07 -24.84
C PHE A 286 -0.07 -11.98 -24.25
N PRO A 287 -0.75 -10.83 -24.34
CA PRO A 287 -0.29 -9.59 -24.96
C PRO A 287 0.63 -8.79 -24.02
N LYS A 288 1.45 -7.89 -24.57
CA LYS A 288 2.21 -6.91 -23.79
C LYS A 288 1.61 -5.52 -23.83
N LYS A 289 0.75 -5.26 -24.81
CA LYS A 289 0.08 -3.98 -25.04
C LYS A 289 -1.38 -4.21 -25.39
N ILE A 290 -2.24 -3.44 -24.75
CA ILE A 290 -3.69 -3.38 -24.98
C ILE A 290 -4.02 -1.94 -25.33
N ARG A 291 -4.69 -1.70 -26.46
CA ARG A 291 -5.16 -0.38 -26.86
C ARG A 291 -6.64 -0.42 -27.16
N TYR A 292 -7.39 0.50 -26.57
CA TYR A 292 -8.77 0.80 -26.98
C TYR A 292 -8.78 2.12 -27.74
N ALA A 293 -9.59 2.21 -28.80
CA ALA A 293 -9.84 3.45 -29.53
C ALA A 293 -11.28 3.54 -30.04
N LEU A 294 -11.95 4.62 -29.68
CA LEU A 294 -13.21 5.01 -30.30
C LEU A 294 -12.93 5.64 -31.66
N ARG A 295 -13.48 5.05 -32.71
CA ARG A 295 -13.35 5.51 -34.09
C ARG A 295 -14.37 6.60 -34.41
N PRO A 296 -14.13 7.42 -35.46
CA PRO A 296 -15.06 8.49 -35.84
C PRO A 296 -16.47 8.02 -36.21
N ASP A 297 -16.62 6.77 -36.64
CA ASP A 297 -17.90 6.14 -36.96
C ASP A 297 -18.66 5.62 -35.71
N GLY A 298 -18.10 5.83 -34.52
CA GLY A 298 -18.66 5.38 -33.25
C GLY A 298 -18.36 3.92 -32.91
N SER A 299 -17.62 3.19 -33.75
CA SER A 299 -17.14 1.84 -33.45
C SER A 299 -15.98 1.87 -32.46
N LEU A 300 -15.85 0.80 -31.67
CA LEU A 300 -14.74 0.61 -30.74
C LEU A 300 -13.75 -0.39 -31.34
N GLU A 301 -12.49 -0.01 -31.40
CA GLU A 301 -11.39 -0.92 -31.73
C GLU A 301 -10.61 -1.28 -30.47
N ALA A 302 -10.50 -2.57 -30.18
CA ALA A 302 -9.57 -3.11 -29.19
C ALA A 302 -8.43 -3.82 -29.92
N THR A 303 -7.19 -3.43 -29.64
CA THR A 303 -5.97 -4.02 -30.21
C THR A 303 -5.12 -4.63 -29.12
N ILE A 304 -4.72 -5.89 -29.30
CA ILE A 304 -3.69 -6.52 -28.48
C ILE A 304 -2.43 -6.77 -29.32
N SER A 305 -1.27 -6.50 -28.74
CA SER A 305 0.02 -6.66 -29.42
C SER A 305 1.13 -7.01 -28.43
N GLY A 306 2.28 -7.44 -28.96
CA GLY A 306 3.44 -7.81 -28.16
C GLY A 306 4.75 -7.52 -28.90
N ASP A 307 5.76 -8.35 -28.66
CA ASP A 307 7.10 -8.18 -29.22
C ASP A 307 7.11 -8.31 -30.75
N ARG A 308 8.19 -7.82 -31.38
CA ARG A 308 8.40 -7.96 -32.83
C ARG A 308 8.34 -9.44 -33.24
N GLY A 309 7.42 -9.76 -34.15
CA GLY A 309 7.18 -11.13 -34.62
C GLY A 309 5.94 -11.79 -34.01
N GLN A 310 5.40 -11.26 -32.90
CA GLN A 310 4.09 -11.64 -32.42
C GLN A 310 3.01 -10.92 -33.23
N ARG A 311 1.99 -11.67 -33.69
CA ARG A 311 0.92 -11.11 -34.51
C ARG A 311 -0.04 -10.29 -33.64
N ALA A 312 -0.16 -8.99 -33.94
CA ALA A 312 -1.19 -8.16 -33.33
C ALA A 312 -2.60 -8.63 -33.75
N MET A 313 -3.55 -8.50 -32.84
CA MET A 313 -4.96 -8.80 -33.09
C MET A 313 -5.78 -7.54 -32.84
N ALA A 314 -6.75 -7.28 -33.72
CA ALA A 314 -7.68 -6.19 -33.60
C ALA A 314 -9.12 -6.73 -33.62
N PHE A 315 -9.95 -6.19 -32.73
CA PHE A 315 -11.36 -6.51 -32.59
C PHE A 315 -12.16 -5.24 -32.81
N ILE A 316 -13.10 -5.29 -33.75
CA ILE A 316 -13.97 -4.15 -34.05
C ILE A 316 -15.34 -4.45 -33.48
N PHE A 317 -15.83 -3.53 -32.65
CA PHE A 317 -17.13 -3.61 -32.02
C PHE A 317 -18.01 -2.45 -32.46
N THR A 318 -19.29 -2.72 -32.62
CA THR A 318 -20.35 -1.72 -32.79
C THR A 318 -21.02 -1.51 -31.45
N ARG A 319 -21.33 -0.25 -31.10
CA ARG A 319 -22.10 0.04 -29.88
C ARG A 319 -23.49 -0.56 -30.02
N ARG A 320 -23.90 -1.37 -29.04
CA ARG A 320 -25.29 -1.85 -28.96
C ARG A 320 -26.18 -0.70 -28.50
N SER A 321 -27.17 -0.37 -29.32
CA SER A 321 -28.26 0.53 -28.91
C SER A 321 -28.98 -0.08 -27.72
N ASN A 322 -29.27 0.72 -26.69
CA ASN A 322 -30.16 0.25 -25.62
C ASN A 322 -31.52 -0.10 -26.25
N PRO A 323 -32.11 -1.26 -25.94
CA PRO A 323 -33.50 -1.54 -26.29
C PRO A 323 -34.46 -0.58 -25.58
#